data_AF-A0A2M8S9N8-F1
#
_entry.id   AF-A0A2M8S9N8-F1
#
_cell.length_a   1.000
_cell.length_b   1.000
_cell.length_c   1.000
_cell.angle_alpha   90.00
_cell.angle_beta   90.00
_cell.angle_gamma   90.00
#
_symmetry.space_group_name_H-M   'P 1'
#
loop_
_entity.id
_entity.type
_entity.pdbx_description
1 polymer ?
#
loop_
_entity_poly.entity_id
_entity_poly.type
_entity_poly.pdbx_seq_one_letter_code
_entity_poly.pdbx_strand_id
1 'polypeptide(L)'
;PKPDEWRLTEIIGHLRDVDRDVNLPRLRRVLVEQNPFIVGEVTDVWVKERQYARQDGRTSLVEFTTVRKELLAFLDGLQTEWNRPARHAIFGPTDLQELVGFIAEHDRAHVKQALEAIR
;
A
#
# COMPACT_ATOMS: atom_id res chain seq x y z
N PRO A 1 14.73 -15.89 4.87
CA PRO A 1 14.62 -14.83 5.90
C PRO A 1 15.32 -15.18 7.20
N LYS A 2 15.91 -14.18 7.87
CA LYS A 2 16.36 -14.30 9.26
C LYS A 2 15.17 -14.48 10.21
N PRO A 3 15.38 -14.93 11.47
CA PRO A 3 14.29 -15.24 12.41
C PRO A 3 13.24 -14.13 12.60
N ASP A 4 13.61 -12.86 12.42
CA ASP A 4 12.73 -11.69 12.61
C ASP A 4 12.33 -10.99 11.29
N GLU A 5 12.72 -11.54 10.13
CA GLU A 5 12.37 -10.98 8.82
C GLU A 5 11.14 -11.68 8.23
N TRP A 6 10.32 -10.91 7.52
CA TRP A 6 9.16 -11.45 6.81
C TRP A 6 9.58 -12.38 5.67
N ARG A 7 8.77 -13.43 5.47
CA ARG A 7 8.84 -14.32 4.31
C ARG A 7 8.34 -13.57 3.07
N LEU A 8 8.76 -14.01 1.89
CA LEU A 8 8.30 -13.44 0.62
C LEU A 8 6.76 -13.43 0.50
N THR A 9 6.09 -14.51 0.93
CA THR A 9 4.62 -14.58 0.97
C THR A 9 3.99 -13.54 1.90
N GLU A 10 4.64 -13.24 3.03
CA GLU A 10 4.18 -12.23 3.98
C GLU A 10 4.32 -10.82 3.41
N ILE A 11 5.44 -10.54 2.73
CA ILE A 11 5.67 -9.27 2.04
C ILE A 11 4.62 -9.05 0.93
N ILE A 12 4.36 -10.07 0.11
CA ILE A 12 3.35 -10.00 -0.96
C ILE A 12 1.95 -9.80 -0.37
N GLY A 13 1.60 -10.54 0.69
CA GLY A 13 0.32 -10.40 1.38
C GLY A 13 0.12 -9.01 1.98
N HIS A 14 1.18 -8.44 2.55
CA HIS A 14 1.17 -7.06 3.07
C HIS A 14 0.92 -6.04 1.98
N LEU A 15 1.70 -6.08 0.89
CA LEU A 15 1.53 -5.15 -0.23
C LEU A 15 0.13 -5.23 -0.85
N ARG A 16 -0.41 -6.45 -1.03
CA ARG A 16 -1.79 -6.67 -1.50
C ARG A 16 -2.82 -5.95 -0.65
N ASP A 17 -2.76 -6.17 0.67
CA ASP A 17 -3.79 -5.66 1.59
C ASP A 17 -3.61 -4.16 1.84
N VAL A 18 -2.38 -3.65 1.86
CA VAL A 18 -2.13 -2.20 1.94
C VAL A 18 -2.68 -1.50 0.68
N ASP A 19 -2.49 -2.05 -0.51
CA ASP A 19 -3.09 -1.44 -1.70
C ASP A 19 -4.62 -1.45 -1.67
N ARG A 20 -5.20 -2.59 -1.28
CA ARG A 20 -6.65 -2.83 -1.30
C ARG A 20 -7.39 -2.05 -0.21
N ASP A 21 -6.90 -2.14 1.02
CA ASP A 21 -7.63 -1.71 2.20
C ASP A 21 -7.23 -0.30 2.65
N VAL A 22 -6.07 0.19 2.17
CA VAL A 22 -5.51 1.48 2.60
C VAL A 22 -5.35 2.44 1.44
N ASN A 23 -4.52 2.11 0.45
CA ASN A 23 -4.13 3.06 -0.59
C ASN A 23 -5.29 3.43 -1.50
N LEU A 24 -5.94 2.45 -2.13
CA LEU A 24 -7.07 2.70 -3.03
C LEU A 24 -8.21 3.48 -2.35
N PRO A 25 -8.69 3.08 -1.15
CA PRO A 25 -9.73 3.83 -0.44
C PRO A 25 -9.30 5.27 -0.13
N ARG A 26 -8.07 5.51 0.33
CA ARG A 26 -7.57 6.85 0.63
C ARG A 26 -7.53 7.75 -0.61
N LEU A 27 -6.96 7.25 -1.70
CA LEU A 27 -6.85 8.02 -2.94
C LEU A 27 -8.24 8.34 -3.51
N ARG A 28 -9.18 7.37 -3.49
CA ARG A 28 -10.58 7.60 -3.90
C ARG A 28 -11.25 8.66 -3.03
N ARG A 29 -11.04 8.64 -1.70
CA ARG A 29 -11.58 9.65 -0.79
C ARG A 29 -11.08 11.05 -1.11
N VAL A 30 -9.79 11.22 -1.41
CA VAL A 30 -9.22 12.53 -1.81
C VAL A 30 -9.87 13.09 -3.08
N LEU A 31 -10.29 12.23 -4.01
CA LEU A 31 -11.00 12.68 -5.21
C LEU A 31 -12.43 13.15 -4.94
N VAL A 32 -13.14 12.51 -4.02
CA VAL A 32 -14.58 12.77 -3.81
C VAL A 32 -14.85 13.75 -2.67
N GLU A 33 -13.99 13.79 -1.65
CA GLU A 33 -14.13 14.67 -0.48
C GLU A 33 -13.29 15.95 -0.66
N GLN A 34 -13.70 17.03 0.03
CA GLN A 34 -12.94 18.27 0.09
C GLN A 34 -12.00 18.24 1.31
N ASN A 35 -10.69 18.20 1.06
CA ASN A 35 -9.65 18.21 2.10
C ASN A 35 -9.86 17.15 3.23
N PRO A 36 -10.03 15.87 2.89
CA PRO A 36 -10.37 14.85 3.86
C PRO A 36 -9.25 14.61 4.88
N PHE A 37 -9.65 14.15 6.07
CA PHE A 37 -8.73 13.63 7.06
C PHE A 37 -8.45 12.15 6.80
N ILE A 38 -7.16 11.82 6.69
CA ILE A 38 -6.64 10.47 6.46
C ILE A 38 -6.04 9.94 7.75
N VAL A 39 -6.67 8.88 8.27
CA VAL A 39 -6.19 8.17 9.47
C VAL A 39 -4.94 7.37 9.16
N GLY A 40 -3.99 7.36 10.09
CA GLY A 40 -2.84 6.46 10.03
C GLY A 40 -3.25 5.03 10.33
N GLU A 41 -2.62 4.06 9.66
CA GLU A 41 -2.89 2.63 9.85
C GLU A 41 -1.58 1.94 10.23
N VAL A 42 -1.62 1.07 11.24
CA VAL A 42 -0.48 0.23 11.61
C VAL A 42 -0.67 -1.10 10.89
N THR A 43 -0.12 -1.23 9.68
CA THR A 43 -0.41 -2.37 8.80
C THR A 43 0.52 -3.56 9.04
N ASP A 44 1.69 -3.36 9.63
CA ASP A 44 2.67 -4.43 9.90
C ASP A 44 2.12 -5.54 10.83
N VAL A 45 1.17 -5.21 11.71
CA VAL A 45 0.52 -6.21 12.58
C VAL A 45 -0.34 -7.19 11.79
N TRP A 46 -0.82 -6.81 10.60
CA TRP A 46 -1.65 -7.65 9.74
C TRP A 46 -0.93 -8.91 9.28
N VAL A 47 0.41 -8.87 9.20
CA VAL A 47 1.22 -10.04 8.85
C VAL A 47 0.90 -11.23 9.77
N LYS A 48 0.79 -10.95 11.08
CA LYS A 48 0.45 -11.96 12.08
C LYS A 48 -1.07 -12.16 12.17
N GLU A 49 -1.84 -11.10 12.25
CA GLU A 49 -3.30 -11.16 12.45
C GLU A 49 -4.02 -11.88 11.31
N ARG A 50 -3.60 -11.64 10.06
CA ARG A 50 -4.16 -12.24 8.84
C ARG A 50 -3.40 -13.48 8.39
N GLN A 51 -2.43 -13.93 9.19
CA GLN A 51 -1.67 -15.18 9.01
C GLN A 51 -1.05 -15.33 7.63
N TYR A 52 -0.41 -14.28 7.08
CA TYR A 52 0.11 -14.32 5.71
C TYR A 52 1.10 -15.47 5.47
N ALA A 53 1.87 -15.87 6.49
CA ALA A 53 2.77 -17.02 6.42
C ALA A 53 2.09 -18.36 6.06
N ARG A 54 0.77 -18.46 6.27
CA ARG A 54 -0.04 -19.65 5.98
C ARG A 54 -0.77 -19.58 4.64
N GLN A 55 -0.69 -18.44 3.95
CA GLN A 55 -1.35 -18.25 2.65
C GLN A 55 -0.52 -18.88 1.52
N ASP A 56 -1.18 -19.23 0.41
CA ASP A 56 -0.49 -19.68 -0.80
C ASP A 56 0.14 -18.48 -1.51
N GLY A 57 1.47 -18.49 -1.64
CA GLY A 57 2.21 -17.34 -2.18
C GLY A 57 1.91 -17.03 -3.64
N ARG A 58 1.57 -18.04 -4.46
CA ARG A 58 1.19 -17.82 -5.87
C ARG A 58 -0.16 -17.10 -5.97
N THR A 59 -1.12 -17.54 -5.17
CA THR A 59 -2.43 -16.89 -5.07
C THR A 59 -2.28 -15.46 -4.57
N SER A 60 -1.52 -15.24 -3.49
CA SER A 60 -1.25 -13.88 -2.98
C SER A 60 -0.61 -12.98 -4.03
N LEU A 61 0.31 -13.51 -4.86
CA LEU A 61 0.93 -12.75 -5.94
C LEU A 61 -0.05 -12.35 -7.05
N VAL A 62 -0.94 -13.26 -7.45
CA VAL A 62 -1.99 -12.98 -8.44
C VAL A 62 -2.95 -11.91 -7.92
N GLU A 63 -3.36 -12.03 -6.67
CA GLU A 63 -4.24 -11.05 -6.03
C GLU A 63 -3.57 -9.69 -5.86
N PHE A 64 -2.31 -9.65 -5.40
CA PHE A 64 -1.51 -8.42 -5.34
C PHE A 64 -1.46 -7.75 -6.72
N THR A 65 -1.09 -8.52 -7.75
CA THR A 65 -0.99 -7.99 -9.12
C THR A 65 -2.32 -7.43 -9.61
N THR A 66 -3.43 -8.07 -9.24
CA THR A 66 -4.78 -7.62 -9.61
C THR A 66 -5.10 -6.27 -8.97
N VAL A 67 -4.91 -6.15 -7.65
CA VAL A 67 -5.14 -4.89 -6.93
C VAL A 67 -4.18 -3.79 -7.40
N ARG A 68 -2.91 -4.13 -7.66
CA ARG A 68 -1.93 -3.17 -8.17
C ARG A 68 -2.33 -2.61 -9.53
N LYS A 69 -2.85 -3.44 -10.43
CA LYS A 69 -3.36 -2.98 -11.72
C LYS A 69 -4.56 -2.05 -11.57
N GLU A 70 -5.43 -2.30 -10.59
CA GLU A 70 -6.53 -1.37 -10.26
C GLU A 70 -6.00 -0.02 -9.78
N LEU A 71 -5.02 -0.02 -8.87
CA LEU A 71 -4.38 1.20 -8.39
C LEU A 71 -3.73 1.99 -9.52
N LEU A 72 -2.97 1.32 -10.40
CA LEU A 72 -2.34 1.97 -11.54
C LEU A 72 -3.37 2.52 -12.53
N ALA A 73 -4.41 1.75 -12.87
CA ALA A 73 -5.48 2.22 -13.74
C ALA A 73 -6.25 3.42 -13.15
N PHE A 74 -6.42 3.46 -11.83
CA PHE A 74 -6.97 4.62 -11.13
C PHE A 74 -6.06 5.86 -11.30
N LEU A 75 -4.74 5.70 -11.13
CA LEU A 75 -3.79 6.80 -11.28
C LEU A 75 -3.67 7.27 -12.74
N ASP A 76 -3.71 6.36 -13.72
CA ASP A 76 -3.69 6.68 -15.14
C ASP A 76 -4.90 7.51 -15.57
N GLY A 77 -6.01 7.44 -14.83
CA GLY A 77 -7.19 8.26 -15.04
C GLY A 77 -7.08 9.70 -14.54
N LEU A 78 -6.06 10.04 -13.76
CA LEU A 78 -5.87 11.38 -13.19
C LEU A 78 -5.23 12.32 -14.21
N GLN A 79 -5.72 13.55 -14.27
CA GLN A 79 -5.18 14.59 -15.15
C GLN A 79 -4.70 15.81 -14.37
N THR A 80 -5.58 16.37 -13.53
CA THR A 80 -5.36 17.67 -12.84
C THR A 80 -5.56 17.58 -11.33
N GLU A 81 -5.96 16.41 -10.83
CA GLU A 81 -6.36 16.15 -9.46
C GLU A 81 -5.18 15.99 -8.50
N TRP A 82 -3.95 15.99 -9.00
CA TRP A 82 -2.72 15.72 -8.24
C TRP A 82 -2.53 16.66 -7.03
N ASN A 83 -2.94 17.92 -7.14
CA ASN A 83 -2.82 18.91 -6.07
C ASN A 83 -4.04 18.96 -5.14
N ARG A 84 -4.95 17.98 -5.20
CA ARG A 84 -6.11 17.94 -4.30
C ARG A 84 -5.65 17.74 -2.86
N PRO A 85 -6.03 18.64 -1.93
CA PRO A 85 -5.50 18.61 -0.58
C PRO A 85 -6.10 17.48 0.26
N ALA A 86 -5.34 17.06 1.27
CA ALA A 86 -5.77 16.19 2.35
C ALA A 86 -5.02 16.53 3.64
N ARG A 87 -5.42 15.92 4.76
CA ARG A 87 -4.74 16.03 6.05
C ARG A 87 -4.43 14.64 6.57
N HIS A 88 -3.16 14.28 6.69
CA HIS A 88 -2.73 12.98 7.18
C HIS A 88 -2.45 13.04 8.69
N ALA A 89 -2.87 12.01 9.43
CA ALA A 89 -2.67 11.92 10.87
C ALA A 89 -1.19 11.98 11.30
N ILE A 90 -0.28 11.52 10.43
CA ILE A 90 1.16 11.46 10.69
C ILE A 90 1.93 12.61 10.02
N PHE A 91 1.57 12.95 8.77
CA PHE A 91 2.36 13.87 7.94
C PHE A 91 1.81 15.31 7.94
N GLY A 92 0.63 15.53 8.52
CA GLY A 92 -0.01 16.85 8.54
C GLY A 92 -0.70 17.18 7.20
N PRO A 93 -0.76 18.46 6.81
CA PRO A 93 -1.26 18.85 5.48
C PRO A 93 -0.49 18.14 4.37
N THR A 94 -1.21 17.63 3.37
CA THR A 94 -0.64 16.90 2.23
C THR A 94 -1.54 17.03 1.00
N ASP A 95 -1.18 16.39 -0.11
CA ASP A 95 -2.01 16.28 -1.32
C ASP A 95 -1.99 14.87 -1.92
N LEU A 96 -2.77 14.68 -2.99
CA LEU A 96 -2.86 13.39 -3.68
C LEU A 96 -1.49 12.91 -4.20
N GLN A 97 -0.66 13.82 -4.72
CA GLN A 97 0.66 13.51 -5.24
C GLN A 97 1.61 13.00 -4.15
N GLU A 98 1.63 13.66 -2.99
CA GLU A 98 2.44 13.23 -1.85
C GLU A 98 1.98 11.87 -1.30
N LEU A 99 0.66 11.63 -1.21
CA LEU A 99 0.13 10.32 -0.83
C LEU A 99 0.59 9.21 -1.77
N VAL A 100 0.59 9.46 -3.09
CA VAL A 100 1.14 8.53 -4.09
C VAL A 100 2.66 8.35 -3.91
N GLY A 101 3.37 9.42 -3.56
CA GLY A 101 4.79 9.36 -3.20
C GLY A 101 5.06 8.42 -2.02
N PHE A 102 4.23 8.45 -0.98
CA PHE A 102 4.35 7.53 0.17
C PHE A 102 4.14 6.07 -0.23
N ILE A 103 3.20 5.79 -1.15
CA ILE A 103 3.00 4.43 -1.70
C ILE A 103 4.27 3.96 -2.41
N ALA A 104 4.85 4.81 -3.26
CA ALA A 104 6.05 4.45 -4.01
C ALA A 104 7.27 4.19 -3.10
N GLU A 105 7.41 4.93 -2.00
CA GLU A 105 8.49 4.70 -1.02
C GLU A 105 8.26 3.43 -0.20
N HIS A 106 7.02 3.19 0.23
CA HIS A 106 6.60 1.96 0.89
C HIS A 106 6.90 0.72 0.04
N ASP A 107 6.55 0.76 -1.25
CA ASP A 107 6.86 -0.30 -2.21
C ASP A 107 8.36 -0.55 -2.33
N ARG A 108 9.18 0.51 -2.46
CA ARG A 108 10.64 0.38 -2.56
C ARG A 108 11.24 -0.32 -1.35
N ALA A 109 10.78 0.03 -0.15
CA ALA A 109 11.22 -0.60 1.09
C ALA A 109 10.92 -2.11 1.09
N HIS A 110 9.71 -2.52 0.69
CA HIS A 110 9.34 -3.94 0.67
C HIS A 110 9.92 -4.73 -0.50
N VAL A 111 10.16 -4.11 -1.66
CA VAL A 111 10.93 -4.76 -2.74
C VAL A 111 12.35 -5.04 -2.29
N LYS A 112 13.00 -4.10 -1.59
CA LYS A 112 14.31 -4.34 -0.99
C LYS A 112 14.27 -5.50 0.01
N GLN A 113 13.28 -5.51 0.91
CA GLN A 113 13.09 -6.59 1.87
C GLN A 113 12.88 -7.94 1.18
N ALA A 114 12.13 -7.99 0.09
CA ALA A 114 11.91 -9.22 -0.69
C ALA A 114 13.20 -9.75 -1.32
N LEU A 115 14.04 -8.84 -1.85
CA LEU A 115 15.36 -9.21 -2.40
C LEU A 115 16.31 -9.75 -1.32
N GLU A 116 16.26 -9.19 -0.12
CA GLU A 116 17.04 -9.67 1.02
C GLU A 116 16.56 -11.04 1.51
N ALA A 117 15.24 -11.30 1.47
CA ALA A 117 14.66 -12.57 1.93
C ALA A 117 15.00 -13.79 1.04
N ILE A 118 15.38 -13.56 -0.22
CA ILE A 118 15.74 -14.61 -1.21
C ILE A 118 17.27 -14.77 -1.39
N ARG A 119 18.07 -13.93 -0.74
CA ARG A 119 19.54 -14.06 -0.69
C ARG A 119 19.95 -14.92 0.50
#